data_AF-A0A8J5KM48-F1
#
_entry.id   AF-A0A8J5KM48-F1
#
_cell.length_a   1.000
_cell.length_b   1.000
_cell.length_c   1.000
_cell.angle_alpha   90.00
_cell.angle_beta   90.00
_cell.angle_gamma   90.00
#
_symmetry.space_group_name_H-M   'P 1'
#
loop_
_entity.id
_entity.type
_entity.pdbx_description
1 polymer ?
#
loop_
_entity_poly.entity_id
_entity_poly.type
_entity_poly.pdbx_seq_one_letter_code
_entity_poly.pdbx_strand_id
1 'polypeptide(L)'
;MYAIGGSKNPTILSQGNRFIAPPNIFAKEVTKREYSPENIWKDWNWRSEGDLLMNGAVFVPSGVDPNTNSIDERDLIKAKPGTFVTRLTRYSGALDCVRGRPC
;
A
#
# COMPACT_ATOMS: atom_id res chain seq x y z
N MET A 1 11.93 -4.19 9.19
CA MET A 1 10.47 -4.35 9.19
C MET A 1 9.88 -3.23 8.35
N TYR A 2 8.93 -3.53 7.47
CA TYR A 2 8.32 -2.60 6.52
C TYR A 2 6.89 -3.06 6.23
N ALA A 3 6.06 -2.21 5.62
CA ALA A 3 4.69 -2.56 5.27
C ALA A 3 4.58 -3.04 3.81
N ILE A 4 5.34 -2.43 2.90
CA ILE A 4 5.35 -2.73 1.47
C ILE A 4 6.79 -3.03 1.05
N GLY A 5 7.02 -4.11 0.30
CA GLY A 5 8.36 -4.42 -0.18
C GLY A 5 8.39 -5.37 -1.37
N GLY A 6 9.60 -5.58 -1.90
CA GLY A 6 9.84 -6.46 -3.04
C GLY A 6 11.31 -6.53 -3.42
N SER A 7 11.69 -7.53 -4.24
CA SER A 7 13.10 -7.86 -4.53
C SER A 7 13.44 -8.05 -6.01
N LYS A 8 12.44 -8.10 -6.91
CA LYS A 8 12.63 -8.43 -8.34
C LYS A 8 11.87 -7.48 -9.26
N ASN A 9 12.07 -6.18 -9.11
CA ASN A 9 11.42 -5.14 -9.91
C ASN A 9 9.88 -5.28 -10.02
N PRO A 10 9.15 -5.43 -8.90
CA PRO A 10 7.70 -5.34 -8.97
C PRO A 10 7.27 -3.90 -9.26
N THR A 11 6.18 -3.76 -10.01
CA THR A 11 5.43 -2.50 -10.08
C THR A 11 4.48 -2.43 -8.90
N ILE A 12 4.51 -1.35 -8.13
CA ILE A 12 3.65 -1.14 -6.95
C ILE A 12 2.88 0.17 -7.10
N LEU A 13 1.56 0.07 -7.09
CA LEU A 13 0.65 1.21 -7.03
C LEU A 13 -0.08 1.16 -5.67
N SER A 14 0.31 2.02 -4.74
CA SER A 14 -0.36 2.20 -3.44
C SER A 14 -1.37 3.34 -3.55
N GLN A 15 -2.66 3.05 -3.37
CA GLN A 15 -3.71 4.06 -3.46
C GLN A 15 -4.64 4.02 -2.26
N GLY A 16 -4.82 5.16 -1.60
CA GLY A 16 -5.83 5.32 -0.54
C GLY A 16 -5.56 4.53 0.74
N ASN A 17 -4.30 4.16 1.00
CA ASN A 17 -3.89 3.42 2.19
C ASN A 17 -3.66 4.36 3.39
N ARG A 18 -3.59 3.79 4.59
CA ARG A 18 -3.27 4.53 5.83
C ARG A 18 -2.13 3.86 6.57
N PHE A 19 -0.98 4.51 6.63
CA PHE A 19 0.21 4.01 7.30
C PHE A 19 0.49 4.81 8.56
N ILE A 20 0.54 4.12 9.70
CA ILE A 20 0.96 4.71 10.98
C ILE A 20 2.29 4.07 11.34
N ALA A 21 3.38 4.84 11.24
CA ALA A 21 4.68 4.30 11.62
C ALA A 21 4.74 4.04 13.15
N PRO A 22 5.47 3.03 13.61
CA PRO A 22 5.70 2.80 15.04
C PRO A 22 6.55 3.93 15.67
N PRO A 23 6.62 3.99 17.02
CA PRO A 23 7.54 4.88 17.75
C PRO A 23 9.01 4.38 17.69
N ASN A 24 9.46 3.99 16.52
CA ASN A 24 10.85 3.61 16.23
C ASN A 24 11.35 4.45 15.05
N ILE A 25 12.46 5.15 15.26
CA ILE A 25 13.05 6.05 14.25
C ILE A 25 13.55 5.31 13.00
N PHE A 26 13.91 4.03 13.13
CA PHE A 26 14.40 3.21 12.03
C PHE A 26 13.29 2.52 11.24
N ALA A 27 12.03 2.72 11.62
CA ALA A 27 10.86 2.07 11.01
C ALA A 27 9.84 3.12 10.51
N LYS A 28 10.34 4.22 9.95
CA LYS A 28 9.51 5.28 9.34
C LYS A 28 9.23 5.06 7.87
N GLU A 29 10.13 4.40 7.16
CA GLU A 29 9.91 4.08 5.75
C GLU A 29 8.89 2.94 5.62
N VAL A 30 7.80 3.19 4.88
CA VAL A 30 6.74 2.22 4.56
C VAL A 30 7.27 1.16 3.60
N THR A 31 8.14 1.58 2.70
CA THR A 31 8.70 0.81 1.58
C THR A 31 10.01 0.13 1.96
N LYS A 32 10.28 -1.05 1.40
CA LYS A 32 11.60 -1.68 1.44
C LYS A 32 11.91 -2.40 0.14
N ARG A 33 13.02 -2.00 -0.49
CA ARG A 33 13.59 -2.72 -1.64
C ARG A 33 14.62 -3.72 -1.14
N GLU A 34 14.32 -4.99 -1.29
CA GLU A 34 15.19 -6.06 -0.80
C GLU A 34 16.24 -6.44 -1.84
N TYR A 35 17.45 -6.71 -1.35
CA TYR A 35 18.58 -7.26 -2.13
C TYR A 35 18.96 -6.48 -3.38
N SER A 36 18.57 -5.21 -3.47
CA SER A 36 18.84 -4.35 -4.62
C SER A 36 19.43 -3.01 -4.16
N PRO A 37 20.56 -2.56 -4.72
CA PRO A 37 21.08 -1.21 -4.49
C PRO A 37 20.20 -0.14 -5.17
N GLU A 38 20.32 1.10 -4.69
CA GLU A 38 19.50 2.24 -5.14
C GLU A 38 19.59 2.53 -6.63
N ASN A 39 20.77 2.37 -7.22
CA ASN A 39 20.95 2.54 -8.66
C ASN A 39 20.13 1.56 -9.50
N ILE A 40 19.71 0.41 -8.93
CA ILE A 40 18.88 -0.58 -9.61
C ILE A 40 17.40 -0.33 -9.31
N TRP A 41 17.04 -0.17 -8.03
CA TRP A 41 15.62 -0.08 -7.69
C TRP A 41 14.98 1.27 -7.97
N LYS A 42 15.77 2.33 -8.19
CA LYS A 42 15.25 3.65 -8.58
C LYS A 42 14.41 3.61 -9.87
N ASP A 43 14.61 2.60 -10.71
CA ASP A 43 13.89 2.40 -11.97
C ASP A 43 12.62 1.54 -11.78
N TRP A 44 12.36 1.04 -10.57
CA TRP A 44 11.17 0.25 -10.26
C TRP A 44 9.98 1.18 -10.04
N ASN A 45 8.85 0.87 -10.69
CA ASN A 45 7.68 1.73 -10.71
C ASN A 45 6.87 1.62 -9.41
N TRP A 46 7.18 2.47 -8.42
CA TRP A 46 6.54 2.46 -7.11
C TRP A 46 5.90 3.83 -6.86
N ARG A 47 4.57 3.87 -6.76
CA ARG A 47 3.79 5.09 -6.58
C ARG A 47 2.88 5.01 -5.37
N SER A 48 2.67 6.16 -4.73
CA SER A 48 1.72 6.37 -3.63
C SER A 48 0.78 7.51 -4.03
N GLU A 49 -0.53 7.28 -4.01
CA GLU A 49 -1.54 8.28 -4.37
C GLU A 49 -2.69 8.31 -3.36
N GLY A 50 -2.97 9.48 -2.79
CA GLY A 50 -4.05 9.63 -1.81
C GLY A 50 -3.84 8.86 -0.50
N ASP A 51 -2.65 8.34 -0.25
CA ASP A 51 -2.28 7.66 0.99
C ASP A 51 -2.19 8.65 2.16
N LEU A 52 -2.61 8.20 3.34
CA LEU A 52 -2.48 8.94 4.61
C LEU A 52 -1.28 8.41 5.40
N LEU A 53 -0.22 9.21 5.48
CA LEU A 53 1.00 8.91 6.22
C LEU A 53 0.98 9.59 7.59
N MET A 54 1.11 8.81 8.67
CA MET A 54 1.02 9.29 10.05
C MET A 54 2.22 8.88 10.88
N ASN A 55 2.48 9.62 11.96
CA ASN A 55 3.59 9.40 12.88
C ASN A 55 4.97 9.38 12.18
N GLY A 56 5.14 10.24 11.17
CA GLY A 56 6.37 10.32 10.39
C GLY A 56 6.58 9.15 9.41
N ALA A 57 5.54 8.40 9.06
CA ALA A 57 5.61 7.43 7.97
C ALA A 57 6.00 8.12 6.66
N VAL A 58 6.86 7.48 5.86
CA VAL A 58 7.31 7.99 4.56
C VAL A 58 7.20 6.88 3.52
N PHE A 59 6.58 7.19 2.39
CA PHE A 59 6.65 6.35 1.19
C PHE A 59 7.71 6.95 0.28
N VAL A 60 8.75 6.19 -0.07
CA VAL A 60 9.76 6.63 -1.04
C VAL A 60 9.30 6.13 -2.41
N PRO A 61 8.90 6.99 -3.37
CA PRO A 61 8.52 6.57 -4.72
C PRO A 61 9.74 6.33 -5.62
N SER A 62 9.54 5.64 -6.73
CA SER A 62 10.58 5.39 -7.74
C SER A 62 9.98 5.10 -9.11
N GLY A 63 10.81 5.17 -10.16
CA GLY A 63 10.41 4.88 -11.53
C GLY A 63 9.36 5.85 -12.09
N VAL A 64 8.63 5.36 -13.08
CA VAL A 64 7.53 6.09 -13.71
C VAL A 64 6.20 5.71 -13.07
N ASP A 65 5.17 6.52 -13.35
CA ASP A 65 3.81 6.19 -12.92
C ASP A 65 3.34 4.89 -13.58
N PRO A 66 2.83 3.90 -12.80
CA PRO A 66 2.26 2.70 -13.36
C PRO A 66 1.12 3.03 -14.34
N ASN A 67 1.19 2.52 -15.56
CA ASN A 67 0.14 2.69 -16.54
C ASN A 67 -1.04 1.75 -16.22
N THR A 68 -2.18 2.33 -15.83
CA THR A 68 -3.42 1.58 -15.58
C THR A 68 -4.39 1.62 -16.77
N ASN A 69 -4.08 2.33 -17.86
CA ASN A 69 -4.99 2.50 -19.00
C ASN A 69 -5.25 1.20 -19.77
N SER A 70 -4.41 0.17 -19.58
CA SER A 70 -4.60 -1.15 -20.19
C SER A 70 -5.54 -2.06 -19.37
N ILE A 71 -6.00 -1.62 -18.20
CA ILE A 71 -6.91 -2.38 -17.34
C ILE A 71 -8.35 -2.05 -17.75
N ASP A 72 -9.21 -3.07 -17.86
CA ASP A 72 -10.63 -2.87 -18.15
C ASP A 72 -11.27 -2.01 -17.05
N GLU A 73 -12.07 -1.02 -17.43
CA GLU A 73 -12.76 -0.14 -16.49
C GLU A 73 -13.64 -0.91 -15.50
N ARG A 74 -14.15 -2.07 -15.90
CA ARG A 74 -14.97 -2.95 -15.05
C ARG A 74 -14.16 -3.64 -13.95
N ASP A 75 -12.85 -3.77 -14.14
CA ASP A 75 -11.92 -4.33 -13.17
C ASP A 75 -11.35 -3.25 -12.24
N LEU A 76 -11.68 -1.97 -12.49
CA LEU A 76 -11.20 -0.84 -11.70
C LEU A 76 -12.23 -0.40 -10.66
N ILE A 77 -11.74 -0.17 -9.45
CA ILE A 77 -12.49 0.49 -8.38
C ILE A 77 -11.76 1.77 -8.01
N LYS A 78 -12.47 2.91 -8.04
CA LYS A 78 -11.88 4.19 -7.65
C LYS A 78 -11.50 4.19 -6.17
N ALA A 79 -10.22 4.37 -5.88
CA ALA A 79 -9.71 4.46 -4.52
C ALA A 79 -10.33 5.66 -3.77
N LYS A 80 -10.70 5.43 -2.51
CA LYS A 80 -11.02 6.50 -1.55
C LYS A 80 -9.72 7.01 -0.92
N PRO A 81 -9.67 8.26 -0.44
CA PRO A 81 -8.48 8.78 0.24
C PRO A 81 -8.18 7.98 1.52
N GLY A 82 -6.92 7.94 1.93
CA GLY A 82 -6.44 7.22 3.12
C GLY A 82 -7.14 7.60 4.44
N THR A 83 -7.75 8.78 4.50
CA THR A 83 -8.58 9.22 5.63
C THR A 83 -9.83 8.37 5.83
N PHE A 84 -10.32 7.66 4.79
CA PHE A 84 -11.49 6.80 4.87
C PHE A 84 -11.18 5.38 5.31
N VAL A 85 -9.91 4.97 5.40
CA VAL A 85 -9.52 3.58 5.68
C VAL A 85 -10.19 3.03 6.93
N THR A 86 -10.19 3.77 8.05
CA THR A 86 -10.86 3.35 9.30
C THR A 86 -12.33 2.99 9.09
N ARG A 87 -13.04 3.70 8.21
CA ARG A 87 -14.44 3.42 7.91
C ARG A 87 -14.59 2.23 6.96
N LEU A 88 -13.71 2.11 5.97
CA LEU A 88 -13.75 1.05 4.95
C LEU A 88 -13.39 -0.32 5.54
N THR A 89 -12.42 -0.37 6.44
CA THR A 89 -11.92 -1.63 7.02
C THR A 89 -12.57 -1.96 8.37
N ARG A 90 -13.61 -1.23 8.81
CA ARG A 90 -14.24 -1.45 10.13
C ARG A 90 -14.86 -2.84 10.33
N TYR A 91 -15.15 -3.53 9.23
CA TYR A 91 -15.69 -4.90 9.23
C TYR A 91 -14.68 -5.90 8.63
N SER A 92 -13.38 -5.55 8.60
CA SER A 92 -12.35 -6.51 8.21
C SER A 92 -12.21 -7.59 9.28
N GLY A 93 -12.02 -8.83 8.85
CA GLY A 93 -11.89 -9.99 9.75
C GLY A 93 -12.89 -11.07 9.40
N ALA A 94 -12.94 -12.11 10.23
CA ALA A 94 -13.97 -13.13 10.10
C ALA A 94 -15.33 -12.55 10.49
N LEU A 95 -16.40 -13.01 9.82
CA LEU A 95 -17.75 -12.77 10.30
C LEU A 95 -17.98 -13.56 11.58
N ASP A 96 -18.81 -13.02 12.49
CA ASP A 96 -19.24 -13.71 13.71
C ASP A 96 -20.28 -14.79 13.40
N CYS A 97 -19.82 -15.85 12.73
CA CYS A 97 -20.62 -16.98 12.29
C CYS A 97 -21.02 -17.90 13.45
N VAL A 98 -22.28 -18.31 13.48
CA VAL A 98 -22.79 -19.31 14.44
C VAL A 98 -23.07 -20.61 13.69
N ARG A 99 -22.60 -21.73 14.24
CA ARG A 99 -22.83 -23.06 13.66
C ARG A 99 -24.33 -23.30 13.44
N GLY A 100 -24.69 -23.67 12.20
CA GLY A 100 -26.07 -23.96 11.81
C GLY A 100 -26.91 -22.72 11.44
N ARG A 101 -26.30 -21.53 11.32
CA ARG A 101 -26.95 -20.32 10.80
C ARG A 101 -26.16 -19.74 9.62
N PRO A 102 -26.81 -19.07 8.65
CA PRO A 102 -26.10 -18.31 7.64
C PRO A 102 -25.19 -17.26 8.27
N CYS A 103 -24.03 -17.09 7.64
CA CYS A 103 -23.28 -15.85 7.65
C CYS A 103 -23.59 -15.13 6.33
#